data_AF-A0A2V9Y4I7-F1
#
_entry.id   AF-A0A2V9Y4I7-F1
#
_cell.length_a   1.000
_cell.length_b   1.000
_cell.length_c   1.000
_cell.angle_alpha   90.00
_cell.angle_beta   90.00
_cell.angle_gamma   90.00
#
_symmetry.space_group_name_H-M   'P 1'
#
loop_
_entity.id
_entity.type
_entity.pdbx_description
1 polymer ?
#
loop_
_entity_poly.entity_id
_entity_poly.type
_entity_poly.pdbx_seq_one_letter_code
_entity_poly.pdbx_strand_id
1 'polypeptide(L)'
;MLPGRSGKTGWWEIISGQVYERQKKKGAAIHTYRLALAASSGSPRDKVFVDEVHKRLEGLGANSWKPLYGTYPGGDELSRMRTIKLPRLIPGTVSGEVFLLLGPRSKVQDVKFIRGSDELKSAIRALSSTSINQPFPDDGPTHLVRRGILGCYSATGCSLVLLPLELVRSVD
;
A
#
# COMPACT_ATOMS: atom_id res chain seq x y z
N MET A 1 1.96 29.02 -13.18
CA MET A 1 2.83 27.82 -13.17
C MET A 1 3.07 27.45 -11.71
N LEU A 2 2.27 26.54 -11.15
CA LEU A 2 2.41 26.11 -9.75
C LEU A 2 3.25 24.83 -9.70
N PRO A 3 4.28 24.73 -8.85
CA PRO A 3 5.06 23.51 -8.73
C PRO A 3 4.24 22.42 -8.04
N GLY A 4 4.30 21.21 -8.61
CA GLY A 4 3.54 20.04 -8.19
C GLY A 4 3.84 19.62 -6.74
N ARG A 5 2.80 19.59 -5.91
CA ARG A 5 2.81 19.03 -4.56
C ARG A 5 2.63 17.51 -4.64
N SER A 6 3.68 16.80 -5.02
CA SER A 6 3.77 15.33 -4.89
C SER A 6 4.65 15.01 -3.67
N GLY A 7 4.05 14.56 -2.56
CA GLY A 7 4.83 14.16 -1.37
C GLY A 7 4.11 14.22 -0.02
N LYS A 8 2.80 13.92 0.08
CA LYS A 8 2.03 13.99 1.34
C LYS A 8 1.62 12.63 1.93
N THR A 9 2.15 11.52 1.44
CA THR A 9 1.62 10.18 1.79
C THR A 9 2.32 9.47 2.94
N GLY A 10 3.45 9.97 3.45
CA GLY A 10 4.02 9.53 4.75
C GLY A 10 3.53 10.36 5.95
N TRP A 11 3.03 11.57 5.72
CA TRP A 11 2.72 12.50 6.81
C TRP A 11 1.46 12.13 7.61
N TRP A 12 0.46 11.51 6.99
CA TRP A 12 -0.82 11.22 7.67
C TRP A 12 -0.71 10.09 8.70
N GLU A 13 0.21 9.13 8.51
CA GLU A 13 0.46 8.02 9.46
C GLU A 13 1.13 8.55 10.74
N ILE A 14 2.14 9.44 10.60
CA ILE A 14 2.73 10.14 11.75
C ILE A 14 1.69 10.98 12.46
N ILE A 15 0.88 11.76 11.73
CA ILE A 15 -0.16 12.60 12.34
C ILE A 15 -1.16 11.72 13.12
N SER A 16 -1.52 10.56 12.58
CA SER A 16 -2.37 9.60 13.29
C SER A 16 -1.70 9.06 14.56
N GLY A 17 -0.42 8.70 14.50
CA GLY A 17 0.36 8.30 15.67
C GLY A 17 0.42 9.41 16.73
N GLN A 18 0.71 10.65 16.34
CA GLN A 18 0.79 11.81 17.22
C GLN A 18 -0.55 12.15 17.86
N VAL A 19 -1.64 11.98 17.11
CA VAL A 19 -3.01 12.12 17.63
C VAL A 19 -3.27 11.07 18.71
N TYR A 20 -2.89 9.81 18.50
CA TYR A 20 -3.00 8.77 19.52
C TYR A 20 -2.12 9.03 20.74
N GLU A 21 -0.90 9.55 20.56
CA GLU A 21 -0.04 9.98 21.67
C GLU A 21 -0.73 11.04 22.53
N ARG A 22 -1.28 12.10 21.90
CA ARG A 22 -2.00 13.17 22.61
C ARG A 22 -3.26 12.68 23.32
N GLN A 23 -3.93 11.67 22.77
CA GLN A 23 -5.06 11.00 23.42
C GLN A 23 -4.65 10.00 24.52
N LYS A 24 -3.36 9.87 24.83
CA LYS A 24 -2.81 8.88 25.78
C LYS A 24 -3.08 7.42 25.38
N LYS A 25 -3.40 7.17 24.11
CA LYS A 25 -3.62 5.83 23.54
C LYS A 25 -2.28 5.22 23.11
N LYS A 26 -1.43 4.93 24.10
CA LYS A 26 -0.03 4.53 23.91
C LYS A 26 0.15 3.35 22.93
N GLY A 27 -0.64 2.29 23.09
CA GLY A 27 -0.55 1.10 22.21
C GLY A 27 -0.87 1.42 20.75
N ALA A 28 -1.91 2.22 20.49
CA ALA A 28 -2.30 2.63 19.15
C ALA A 28 -1.26 3.55 18.50
N ALA A 29 -0.65 4.45 19.28
CA ALA A 29 0.45 5.29 18.81
C ALA A 29 1.65 4.44 18.36
N ILE A 30 2.12 3.52 19.22
CA ILE A 30 3.24 2.61 18.92
C ILE A 30 2.96 1.79 17.66
N HIS A 31 1.75 1.23 17.57
CA HIS A 31 1.32 0.43 16.41
C HIS A 31 1.35 1.25 15.11
N THR A 32 0.76 2.46 15.14
CA THR A 32 0.71 3.34 13.97
C THR A 32 2.11 3.76 13.51
N TYR A 33 3.01 4.09 14.44
CA TYR A 33 4.39 4.44 14.11
C TYR A 33 5.18 3.27 13.49
N ARG A 34 4.94 2.03 13.95
CA ARG A 34 5.54 0.83 13.36
C ARG A 34 5.07 0.63 11.91
N LEU A 35 3.77 0.80 11.65
CA LEU A 35 3.24 0.77 10.29
C LEU A 35 3.86 1.87 9.41
N ALA A 36 4.03 3.08 9.95
CA ALA A 36 4.65 4.21 9.24
C ALA A 36 6.12 3.93 8.86
N LEU A 37 6.91 3.34 9.77
CA LEU A 37 8.28 2.89 9.46
C LEU A 37 8.30 1.80 8.39
N ALA A 38 7.40 0.81 8.51
CA ALA A 38 7.26 -0.26 7.53
C ALA A 38 6.79 0.23 6.15
N ALA A 39 6.09 1.37 6.09
CA ALA A 39 5.64 2.00 4.86
C ALA A 39 6.72 2.85 4.19
N SER A 40 7.76 3.25 4.93
CA SER A 40 8.85 4.06 4.39
C SER A 40 9.62 3.32 3.30
N SER A 41 9.98 4.04 2.24
CA SER A 41 10.63 3.46 1.06
C SER A 41 12.15 3.31 1.22
N GLY A 42 12.70 3.67 2.40
CA GLY A 42 14.14 3.75 2.64
C GLY A 42 14.84 4.82 1.81
N SER A 43 14.08 5.72 1.18
CA SER A 43 14.65 6.79 0.35
C SER A 43 15.38 7.83 1.24
N PRO A 44 16.37 8.56 0.71
CA PRO A 44 17.02 9.64 1.46
C PRO A 44 16.05 10.71 1.97
N ARG A 45 14.91 10.90 1.30
CA ARG A 45 13.85 11.83 1.70
C ARG A 45 13.12 11.37 2.97
N ASP A 46 13.12 10.06 3.23
CA ASP A 46 12.44 9.47 4.38
C ASP A 46 13.33 9.47 5.63
N LYS A 47 14.63 9.80 5.53
CA LYS A 47 15.55 9.72 6.67
C LYS A 47 15.10 10.57 7.86
N VAL A 48 14.75 11.84 7.61
CA VAL A 48 14.28 12.75 8.66
C VAL A 48 12.99 12.23 9.30
N PHE A 49 12.10 11.67 8.49
CA PHE A 49 10.85 11.04 8.93
C PHE A 49 11.13 9.82 9.83
N VAL A 50 12.03 8.93 9.40
CA VAL A 50 12.40 7.71 10.13
C VAL A 50 13.01 8.07 11.48
N ASP A 51 13.93 9.04 11.50
CA ASP A 51 14.59 9.50 12.73
C ASP A 51 13.58 10.11 13.73
N GLU A 52 12.60 10.89 13.26
CA GLU A 52 11.53 11.42 14.14
C GLU A 52 10.69 10.29 14.75
N VAL A 53 10.27 9.33 13.93
CA VAL A 53 9.43 8.22 14.39
C VAL A 53 10.16 7.33 15.40
N HIS A 54 11.46 7.08 15.18
CA HIS A 54 12.30 6.36 16.15
C HIS A 54 12.34 7.06 17.51
N LYS A 55 12.61 8.37 17.52
CA LYS A 55 12.65 9.17 18.76
C LYS A 55 11.33 9.12 19.52
N ARG A 56 10.20 9.14 18.82
CA ARG A 56 8.87 9.03 19.43
C ARG A 56 8.63 7.65 20.02
N LEU A 57 8.96 6.59 19.29
CA LEU A 57 8.85 5.21 19.77
C LEU A 57 9.68 4.98 21.04
N GLU A 58 10.89 5.52 21.11
CA GLU A 58 11.73 5.51 22.31
C GLU A 58 11.09 6.26 23.48
N GLY A 59 10.54 7.46 23.24
CA GLY A 59 9.78 8.22 24.24
C GLY A 59 8.54 7.48 24.76
N LEU A 60 7.95 6.60 23.95
CA LEU A 60 6.88 5.69 24.34
C LEU A 60 7.40 4.37 24.96
N GLY A 61 8.71 4.17 25.12
CA GLY A 61 9.30 2.95 25.67
C GLY A 61 9.19 1.72 24.74
N ALA A 62 9.03 1.93 23.44
CA ALA A 62 8.92 0.89 22.42
C ALA A 62 10.25 0.71 21.67
N ASN A 63 11.28 0.22 22.35
CA ASN A 63 12.66 0.16 21.83
C ASN A 63 12.90 -0.92 20.76
N SER A 64 11.94 -1.83 20.56
CA SER A 64 12.00 -2.91 19.57
C SER A 64 11.53 -2.44 18.18
N TRP A 65 11.97 -1.26 17.74
CA TRP A 65 11.59 -0.67 16.45
C TRP A 65 12.58 -1.01 15.32
N LYS A 66 13.75 -1.53 15.65
CA LYS A 66 14.78 -1.90 14.67
C LYS A 66 14.26 -3.00 13.73
N PRO A 67 14.57 -2.93 12.43
CA PRO A 67 14.19 -3.97 11.49
C PRO A 67 14.92 -5.28 11.82
N LEU A 68 14.16 -6.38 11.87
CA LEU A 68 14.72 -7.73 11.93
C LEU A 68 14.78 -8.26 10.50
N TYR A 69 15.95 -8.76 10.07
CA TYR A 69 16.16 -9.24 8.70
C TYR A 69 15.72 -8.25 7.62
N GLY A 70 15.93 -6.95 7.84
CA GLY A 70 15.55 -5.89 6.90
C GLY A 70 14.07 -5.52 6.89
N THR A 71 13.24 -6.13 7.74
CA THR A 71 11.80 -5.84 7.83
C THR A 71 11.47 -5.16 9.16
N TYR A 72 10.83 -3.98 9.09
CA TYR A 72 10.33 -3.30 10.28
C TYR A 72 9.18 -4.09 10.93
N PRO A 73 9.06 -4.07 12.27
CA PRO A 73 7.86 -4.53 12.93
C PRO A 73 6.62 -3.87 12.30
N GLY A 74 5.59 -4.66 12.00
CA GLY A 74 4.40 -4.19 11.27
C GLY A 74 4.48 -4.35 9.74
N GLY A 75 5.64 -4.74 9.19
CA GLY A 75 5.80 -5.03 7.75
C GLY A 75 4.83 -6.11 7.23
N ASP A 76 4.67 -7.20 7.96
CA ASP A 76 3.71 -8.27 7.60
C ASP A 76 2.26 -7.78 7.61
N GLU A 77 1.91 -6.97 8.61
CA GLU A 77 0.58 -6.39 8.71
C GLU A 77 0.32 -5.44 7.55
N LEU A 78 1.25 -4.54 7.27
CA LEU A 78 1.17 -3.62 6.14
C LEU A 78 1.08 -4.36 4.81
N SER A 79 1.84 -5.45 4.64
CA SER A 79 1.77 -6.32 3.48
C SER A 79 0.37 -6.94 3.33
N ARG A 80 -0.21 -7.47 4.42
CA ARG A 80 -1.59 -7.98 4.43
C ARG A 80 -2.61 -6.90 4.07
N MET A 81 -2.47 -5.69 4.63
CA MET A 81 -3.36 -4.56 4.32
C MET A 81 -3.34 -4.16 2.84
N ARG A 82 -2.20 -4.37 2.16
CA ARG A 82 -2.02 -4.05 0.73
C ARG A 82 -2.37 -5.22 -0.19
N THR A 83 -2.62 -6.41 0.34
CA THR A 83 -2.80 -7.64 -0.44
C THR A 83 -4.26 -8.05 -0.49
N ILE A 84 -4.79 -8.18 -1.70
CA ILE A 84 -6.11 -8.72 -1.98
C ILE A 84 -5.94 -10.17 -2.42
N LYS A 85 -6.55 -11.11 -1.70
CA LYS A 85 -6.59 -12.52 -2.09
C LYS A 85 -7.65 -12.71 -3.17
N LEU A 86 -7.29 -13.47 -4.20
CA LEU A 86 -8.12 -13.68 -5.37
C LEU A 86 -8.28 -15.19 -5.61
N PRO A 87 -9.41 -15.62 -6.21
CA PRO A 87 -9.50 -16.97 -6.73
C PRO A 87 -8.41 -17.19 -7.79
N ARG A 88 -8.17 -18.44 -8.15
CA ARG A 88 -7.27 -18.78 -9.24
C ARG A 88 -7.82 -18.23 -10.56
N LEU A 89 -7.12 -17.25 -11.14
CA LEU A 89 -7.49 -16.64 -12.42
C LEU A 89 -6.91 -17.40 -13.61
N ILE A 90 -5.75 -18.02 -13.42
CA ILE A 90 -5.02 -18.77 -14.45
C ILE A 90 -4.25 -19.93 -13.79
N PRO A 91 -4.07 -21.09 -14.46
CA PRO A 91 -3.16 -22.12 -13.98
C PRO A 91 -1.69 -21.67 -14.01
N GLY A 92 -0.86 -22.33 -13.19
CA GLY A 92 0.58 -22.10 -13.15
C GLY A 92 1.02 -21.00 -12.18
N THR A 93 2.29 -20.62 -12.30
CA THR A 93 2.90 -19.54 -11.53
C THR A 93 3.33 -18.43 -12.49
N VAL A 94 2.61 -17.31 -12.45
CA VAL A 94 2.82 -16.16 -13.35
C VAL A 94 2.66 -14.86 -12.58
N SER A 95 3.32 -13.80 -13.04
CA SER A 95 3.20 -12.49 -12.39
C SER A 95 3.25 -11.34 -13.39
N GLY A 96 2.59 -10.25 -13.06
CA GLY A 96 2.56 -9.06 -13.88
C GLY A 96 2.07 -7.84 -13.14
N GLU A 97 2.27 -6.70 -13.75
CA GLU A 97 1.86 -5.41 -13.21
C GLU A 97 0.63 -4.90 -13.97
N VAL A 98 -0.29 -4.30 -13.21
CA VAL A 98 -1.55 -3.78 -13.73
C VAL A 98 -1.83 -2.39 -13.15
N PHE A 99 -2.54 -1.58 -13.93
CA PHE A 99 -3.31 -0.46 -13.40
C PHE A 99 -4.76 -0.87 -13.19
N LEU A 100 -5.36 -0.35 -12.13
CA LEU A 100 -6.77 -0.47 -11.81
C LEU A 100 -7.35 0.93 -11.78
N LEU A 101 -8.45 1.14 -12.50
CA LEU A 101 -9.28 2.32 -12.37
C LEU A 101 -10.39 1.99 -11.37
N LEU A 102 -10.39 2.65 -10.22
CA LEU A 102 -11.41 2.53 -9.20
C LEU A 102 -12.38 3.70 -9.33
N GLY A 103 -13.67 3.39 -9.40
CA GLY A 103 -14.74 4.37 -9.33
C GLY A 103 -15.33 4.51 -7.93
N PRO A 104 -16.51 5.17 -7.83
CA PRO A 104 -17.25 5.29 -6.58
C PRO A 104 -17.43 3.95 -5.87
N ARG A 105 -17.37 3.97 -4.55
CA ARG A 105 -17.44 2.77 -3.68
C ARG A 105 -16.35 1.73 -3.97
N SER A 106 -15.23 2.18 -4.55
CA SER A 106 -14.05 1.37 -4.85
C SER A 106 -14.30 0.20 -5.78
N LYS A 107 -15.30 0.35 -6.67
CA LYS A 107 -15.57 -0.60 -7.73
C LYS A 107 -14.46 -0.51 -8.79
N VAL A 108 -13.92 -1.65 -9.18
CA VAL A 108 -13.00 -1.73 -10.33
C VAL A 108 -13.81 -1.48 -11.61
N GLN A 109 -13.50 -0.38 -12.29
CA GLN A 109 -14.14 0.00 -13.55
C GLN A 109 -13.34 -0.46 -14.77
N ASP A 110 -12.02 -0.39 -14.69
CA ASP A 110 -11.14 -0.80 -15.77
C ASP A 110 -9.80 -1.32 -15.24
N VAL A 111 -9.14 -2.15 -16.04
CA VAL A 111 -7.86 -2.78 -15.71
C VAL A 111 -6.96 -2.78 -16.94
N LYS A 112 -5.76 -2.24 -16.79
CA LYS A 112 -4.76 -2.19 -17.86
C LYS A 112 -3.54 -3.01 -17.48
N PHE A 113 -3.17 -3.96 -18.33
CA PHE A 113 -1.90 -4.68 -18.21
C PHE A 113 -0.74 -3.72 -18.54
N ILE A 114 0.31 -3.74 -17.71
CA ILE A 114 1.50 -2.91 -17.88
C ILE A 114 2.64 -3.76 -18.46
N ARG A 115 3.01 -4.83 -17.74
CA ARG A 115 4.16 -5.70 -18.07
C ARG A 115 4.08 -7.01 -17.28
N GLY A 116 4.91 -7.98 -17.67
CA GLY A 116 5.04 -9.27 -16.99
C GLY A 116 4.67 -10.42 -17.93
N SER A 117 4.18 -11.51 -17.35
CA SER A 117 3.68 -12.68 -18.07
C SER A 117 2.53 -12.33 -19.01
N ASP A 118 2.69 -12.57 -20.31
CA ASP A 118 1.70 -12.27 -21.34
C ASP A 118 0.41 -13.09 -21.19
N GLU A 119 0.51 -14.25 -20.55
CA GLU A 119 -0.62 -15.12 -20.20
C GLU A 119 -1.63 -14.41 -19.29
N LEU A 120 -1.20 -13.40 -18.53
CA LEU A 120 -2.09 -12.62 -17.67
C LEU A 120 -3.00 -11.67 -18.45
N LYS A 121 -2.64 -11.27 -19.68
CA LYS A 121 -3.40 -10.25 -20.46
C LYS A 121 -4.87 -10.63 -20.64
N SER A 122 -5.19 -11.92 -20.77
CA SER A 122 -6.58 -12.40 -20.88
C SER A 122 -7.28 -12.52 -19.51
N ALA A 123 -6.51 -12.81 -18.45
CA ALA A 123 -7.03 -13.06 -17.11
C ALA A 123 -7.33 -11.77 -16.31
N ILE A 124 -6.68 -10.64 -16.61
CA ILE A 124 -6.85 -9.39 -15.85
C ILE A 124 -8.28 -8.85 -15.83
N ARG A 125 -9.11 -9.18 -16.82
CA ARG A 125 -10.52 -8.73 -16.84
C ARG A 125 -11.32 -9.28 -15.65
N ALA A 126 -10.92 -10.43 -15.10
CA ALA A 126 -11.55 -11.00 -13.91
C ALA A 126 -11.36 -10.12 -12.67
N LEU A 127 -10.41 -9.18 -12.67
CA LEU A 127 -10.23 -8.22 -11.58
C LEU A 127 -11.39 -7.21 -11.49
N SER A 128 -12.20 -7.04 -12.55
CA SER A 128 -13.36 -6.13 -12.54
C SER A 128 -14.44 -6.53 -11.53
N SER A 129 -14.52 -7.81 -11.15
CA SER A 129 -15.46 -8.30 -10.12
C SER A 129 -14.89 -8.26 -8.70
N THR A 130 -13.63 -7.84 -8.54
CA THR A 130 -12.97 -7.81 -7.24
C THR A 130 -13.38 -6.56 -6.47
N SER A 131 -13.77 -6.73 -5.20
CA SER A 131 -13.95 -5.62 -4.28
C SER A 131 -12.60 -5.17 -3.74
N ILE A 132 -12.27 -3.90 -3.95
CA ILE A 132 -11.09 -3.27 -3.35
C ILE A 132 -11.57 -2.40 -2.20
N ASN A 133 -11.12 -2.69 -0.98
CA ASN A 133 -11.46 -1.87 0.20
C ASN A 133 -10.55 -0.64 0.28
N GLN A 134 -10.62 0.22 -0.73
CA GLN A 134 -9.98 1.53 -0.72
C GLN A 134 -10.95 2.55 -0.09
N PRO A 135 -10.52 3.39 0.86
CA PRO A 135 -11.37 4.47 1.35
C PRO A 135 -11.50 5.57 0.28
N PHE A 136 -12.74 5.94 -0.03
CA PHE A 136 -13.07 7.14 -0.80
C PHE A 136 -13.60 8.21 0.16
N PRO A 137 -13.23 9.49 -0.02
CA PRO A 137 -13.64 10.56 0.88
C PRO A 137 -15.16 10.86 0.82
N ASP A 138 -15.79 10.57 -0.32
CA ASP A 138 -17.22 10.74 -0.57
C ASP A 138 -17.70 9.78 -1.68
N ASP A 139 -19.01 9.77 -1.94
CA ASP A 139 -19.65 9.05 -3.05
C ASP A 139 -19.66 9.87 -4.36
N GLY A 140 -18.82 10.92 -4.46
CA GLY A 140 -18.70 11.74 -5.66
C GLY A 140 -18.16 10.96 -6.87
N PRO A 141 -18.15 11.55 -8.08
CA PRO A 141 -17.67 10.91 -9.31
C PRO A 141 -16.13 10.81 -9.36
N THR A 142 -15.50 10.62 -8.21
CA THR A 142 -14.05 10.51 -8.07
C THR A 142 -13.58 9.19 -8.66
N HIS A 143 -12.50 9.27 -9.43
CA HIS A 143 -11.83 8.11 -9.99
C HIS A 143 -10.41 8.05 -9.43
N LEU A 144 -9.97 6.85 -9.07
CA LEU A 144 -8.65 6.62 -8.50
C LEU A 144 -7.91 5.56 -9.29
N VAL A 145 -6.74 5.93 -9.81
CA VAL A 145 -5.83 4.98 -10.45
C VAL A 145 -4.92 4.36 -9.40
N ARG A 146 -4.88 3.02 -9.34
CA ARG A 146 -3.98 2.25 -8.49
C ARG A 146 -3.10 1.36 -9.35
N ARG A 147 -1.84 1.21 -8.98
CA ARG A 147 -0.93 0.23 -9.58
C ARG A 147 -0.82 -0.97 -8.65
N GLY A 148 -0.80 -2.17 -9.20
CA GLY A 148 -0.65 -3.39 -8.43
C GLY A 148 0.19 -4.45 -9.14
N ILE A 149 0.71 -5.38 -8.34
CA ILE A 149 1.36 -6.60 -8.81
C ILE A 149 0.36 -7.73 -8.64
N LEU A 150 -0.04 -8.34 -9.75
CA LEU A 150 -0.83 -9.56 -9.79
C LEU A 150 0.12 -10.75 -9.85
N GLY A 151 0.10 -11.59 -8.81
CA GLY A 151 0.79 -12.87 -8.78
C GLY A 151 -0.22 -14.00 -8.69
N CYS A 152 -0.06 -15.02 -9.52
CA CYS A 152 -0.79 -16.28 -9.44
C CYS A 152 0.19 -17.40 -9.17
N TYR A 153 -0.23 -18.35 -8.32
CA TYR A 153 0.60 -19.46 -7.87
C TYR A 153 -0.22 -20.76 -7.88
N SER A 154 0.39 -21.83 -8.37
CA SER A 154 -0.27 -23.14 -8.49
C SER A 154 -0.83 -23.68 -7.18
N ALA A 155 -0.23 -23.34 -6.03
CA ALA A 155 -0.64 -23.85 -4.73
C ALA A 155 -1.68 -22.97 -4.02
N THR A 156 -1.55 -21.64 -4.12
CA THR A 156 -2.29 -20.70 -3.24
C THR A 156 -3.30 -19.81 -3.96
N GLY A 157 -3.44 -19.96 -5.28
CA GLY A 157 -4.32 -19.11 -6.08
C GLY A 157 -3.64 -17.79 -6.45
N CYS A 158 -4.41 -16.71 -6.58
CA CYS A 158 -3.87 -15.42 -6.99
C CYS A 158 -3.92 -14.40 -5.85
N SER A 159 -3.06 -13.38 -5.97
CA SER A 159 -3.07 -12.23 -5.09
C SER A 159 -2.72 -10.97 -5.88
N LEU A 160 -3.41 -9.89 -5.56
CA LEU A 160 -3.13 -8.56 -6.06
C LEU A 160 -2.57 -7.72 -4.92
N VAL A 161 -1.32 -7.29 -5.05
CA VAL A 161 -0.68 -6.40 -4.08
C VAL A 161 -0.70 -4.98 -4.63
N LEU A 162 -1.37 -4.07 -3.93
CA LEU A 162 -1.42 -2.66 -4.32
C LEU A 162 -0.13 -1.94 -3.93
N LEU A 163 0.50 -1.28 -4.89
CA LEU A 163 1.68 -0.49 -4.65
C LEU A 163 1.34 0.84 -3.94
N PRO A 164 2.28 1.39 -3.15
CA PRO A 164 2.20 2.76 -2.66
C PRO A 164 1.90 3.74 -3.81
N LEU A 165 1.07 4.76 -3.55
CA LEU A 165 0.65 5.74 -4.55
C LEU A 165 1.83 6.47 -5.19
N GLU A 166 2.93 6.65 -4.45
CA GLU A 166 4.14 7.32 -4.92
C GLU A 166 4.87 6.54 -6.04
N LEU A 167 4.58 5.25 -6.19
CA LEU A 167 5.12 4.40 -7.25
C LEU A 167 4.24 4.39 -8.51
N VAL A 168 3.13 5.13 -8.50
CA VAL A 168 2.35 5.41 -9.71
C VAL A 168 3.07 6.50 -10.47
N ARG A 169 3.87 6.10 -11.47
CA ARG A 169 4.39 7.00 -12.50
C ARG A 169 3.54 6.81 -13.75
N SER A 170 3.26 7.90 -14.48
CA SER A 170 2.73 7.79 -15.83
C SER A 170 3.68 6.92 -16.66
N VAL A 171 3.11 6.04 -17.48
CA VAL A 171 3.90 5.38 -18.54
C VAL A 171 3.98 6.41 -19.65
N ASP A 172 5.20 6.72 -20.10
CA ASP A 172 5.42 7.52 -21.32
C ASP A 172 4.87 6.76 -22.55
#